data_AF-A0AAJ2TW73-F1
#
_entry.id   AF-A0AAJ2TW73-F1
#
_cell.length_a   1.000
_cell.length_b   1.000
_cell.length_c   1.000
_cell.angle_alpha   90.00
_cell.angle_beta   90.00
_cell.angle_gamma   90.00
#
_symmetry.space_group_name_H-M   'P 1'
#
loop_
_entity.id
_entity.type
_entity.pdbx_description
1 polymer ?
#
loop_
_entity_poly.entity_id
_entity_poly.type
_entity_poly.pdbx_seq_one_letter_code
_entity_poly.pdbx_strand_id
1 'polypeptide(L)'
;MSPSLDAIVLAGGRSTRFGADKCLAVLDGETLLQRVVDAAHDAGAGRVVVVGPERPLRAHPPVIWRRERPAFAGPAAAISAGVDAVGAEEVVVLACDLRHPRAAVAALGAVPEDADAVVPIDDAGREQWLAARYRTDALRDAVRVRGDLTDASVGSLMRTMACTAPRVPPDHVSDVDTRGDLHEAGGRAHGARGTEDDMADSPTHLTPEDLDTWVAAMRDRFDLESDAVPTAEVLGLARDAAHAIARPAAPLATFVAGFVAAREGGTRADIAEALAALSELADDWEGQD
;
A
#
# COMPACT_ATOMS: atom_id res chain seq x y z
N MET A 1 30.20 -21.88 12.91
CA MET A 1 29.92 -20.43 13.04
C MET A 1 28.73 -20.15 12.14
N SER A 2 27.79 -19.31 12.56
CA SER A 2 26.73 -18.87 11.65
C SER A 2 27.35 -18.00 10.55
N PRO A 3 26.95 -18.15 9.28
CA PRO A 3 27.46 -17.33 8.18
C PRO A 3 27.18 -15.86 8.44
N SER A 4 28.07 -14.99 7.97
CA SER A 4 27.83 -13.54 8.01
C SER A 4 26.57 -13.19 7.19
N LEU A 5 25.80 -12.21 7.67
CA LEU A 5 24.53 -11.81 7.07
C LEU A 5 24.49 -10.31 6.79
N ASP A 6 24.00 -9.93 5.61
CA ASP A 6 23.55 -8.58 5.27
C ASP A 6 22.07 -8.61 4.83
N ALA A 7 21.48 -7.45 4.57
CA ALA A 7 20.12 -7.34 4.08
C ALA A 7 19.98 -6.35 2.93
N ILE A 8 19.07 -6.65 2.00
CA ILE A 8 18.58 -5.74 0.97
C ILE A 8 17.08 -5.56 1.19
N VAL A 9 16.65 -4.33 1.42
CA VAL A 9 15.24 -3.95 1.62
C VAL A 9 14.75 -3.18 0.41
N LEU A 10 13.74 -3.69 -0.28
CA LEU A 10 13.19 -3.09 -1.49
C LEU A 10 12.05 -2.12 -1.13
N ALA A 11 12.29 -0.83 -1.33
CA ALA A 11 11.40 0.27 -0.98
C ALA A 11 11.04 1.16 -2.19
N GLY A 12 11.13 0.61 -3.40
CA GLY A 12 10.96 1.34 -4.67
C GLY A 12 9.52 1.41 -5.23
N GLY A 13 8.52 0.85 -4.54
CA GLY A 13 7.15 0.77 -5.05
C GLY A 13 6.51 2.14 -5.31
N ARG A 14 5.72 2.24 -6.41
CA ARG A 14 4.99 3.48 -6.78
C ARG A 14 3.79 3.79 -5.86
N SER A 15 3.39 2.84 -5.01
CA SER A 15 2.26 2.98 -4.06
C SER A 15 0.95 3.47 -4.70
N THR A 16 0.73 3.20 -6.00
CA THR A 16 -0.39 3.75 -6.78
C THR A 16 -1.76 3.35 -6.24
N ARG A 17 -1.88 2.13 -5.73
CA ARG A 17 -3.12 1.61 -5.10
C ARG A 17 -3.31 2.07 -3.65
N PHE A 18 -2.26 2.60 -3.02
CA PHE A 18 -2.25 2.97 -1.61
C PHE A 18 -2.65 4.44 -1.39
N GLY A 19 -2.55 5.27 -2.43
CA GLY A 19 -2.89 6.70 -2.42
C GLY A 19 -1.93 7.57 -1.60
N ALA A 20 -0.93 6.97 -0.96
CA ALA A 20 0.12 7.61 -0.16
C ALA A 20 1.39 6.74 -0.20
N ASP A 21 2.50 7.21 0.36
CA ASP A 21 3.74 6.42 0.42
C ASP A 21 3.57 5.21 1.35
N LYS A 22 3.45 4.01 0.76
CA LYS A 22 3.28 2.73 1.45
C LYS A 22 4.41 2.48 2.44
N CYS A 23 5.65 2.85 2.10
CA CYS A 23 6.81 2.64 2.96
C CYS A 23 6.70 3.38 4.29
N LEU A 24 5.95 4.49 4.31
CA LEU A 24 5.76 5.31 5.51
C LEU A 24 4.47 4.96 6.28
N ALA A 25 3.61 4.11 5.72
CA ALA A 25 2.41 3.63 6.39
C ALA A 25 2.78 3.03 7.76
N VAL A 26 1.97 3.33 8.77
CA VAL A 26 2.25 3.00 10.16
C VAL A 26 1.45 1.77 10.56
N LEU A 27 2.13 0.78 11.13
CA LEU A 27 1.55 -0.43 11.70
C LEU A 27 2.18 -0.68 13.07
N ASP A 28 1.36 -0.88 14.10
CA ASP A 28 1.79 -0.96 15.51
C ASP A 28 2.69 0.20 15.95
N GLY A 29 2.40 1.41 15.47
CA GLY A 29 3.13 2.63 15.84
C GLY A 29 4.41 2.91 15.05
N GLU A 30 4.88 1.98 14.21
CA GLU A 30 6.09 2.14 13.39
C GLU A 30 5.81 2.07 11.89
N THR A 31 6.64 2.71 11.08
CA THR A 31 6.46 2.67 9.61
C THR A 31 6.76 1.25 9.08
N LEU A 32 6.10 0.84 7.99
CA LEU A 32 6.36 -0.46 7.34
C LEU A 32 7.84 -0.62 7.01
N LEU A 33 8.48 0.41 6.47
CA LEU A 33 9.91 0.39 6.18
C LEU A 33 10.76 0.23 7.45
N GLN A 34 10.43 0.95 8.53
CA GLN A 34 11.14 0.81 9.82
C GLN A 34 11.05 -0.62 10.35
N ARG A 35 9.86 -1.22 10.32
CA ARG A 35 9.63 -2.61 10.80
C ARG A 35 10.49 -3.63 10.05
N VAL A 36 10.63 -3.47 8.73
CA VAL A 36 11.44 -4.38 7.90
C VAL A 36 12.94 -4.19 8.16
N VAL A 37 13.39 -2.94 8.31
CA VAL A 37 14.79 -2.65 8.65
C VAL A 37 15.15 -3.19 10.04
N ASP A 38 14.27 -3.02 11.01
CA ASP A 38 14.49 -3.57 12.35
C ASP A 38 14.48 -5.11 12.34
N ALA A 39 13.68 -5.74 11.47
CA ALA A 39 13.71 -7.19 11.28
C ALA A 39 15.03 -7.70 10.74
N ALA A 40 15.63 -6.96 9.79
CA ALA A 40 16.96 -7.28 9.29
C ALA A 40 18.05 -7.15 10.38
N HIS A 41 18.01 -6.07 11.17
CA HIS A 41 18.97 -5.88 12.25
C HIS A 41 18.84 -6.94 13.36
N ASP A 42 17.61 -7.27 13.79
CA ASP A 42 17.38 -8.30 14.80
C ASP A 42 17.84 -9.69 14.33
N ALA A 43 17.83 -9.94 13.02
CA ALA A 43 18.38 -11.17 12.43
C ALA A 43 19.92 -11.20 12.36
N GLY A 44 20.59 -10.12 12.78
CA GLY A 44 22.04 -10.01 12.81
C GLY A 44 22.65 -9.47 11.51
N ALA A 45 21.88 -8.78 10.67
CA ALA A 45 22.42 -8.15 9.47
C ALA A 45 23.45 -7.07 9.84
N GLY A 46 24.70 -7.26 9.39
CA GLY A 46 25.79 -6.31 9.61
C GLY A 46 25.62 -5.03 8.79
N ARG A 47 25.07 -5.14 7.58
CA ARG A 47 24.65 -4.04 6.73
C ARG A 47 23.21 -4.23 6.28
N VAL A 48 22.47 -3.13 6.26
CA VAL A 48 21.13 -3.08 5.66
C VAL A 48 21.17 -2.06 4.52
N VAL A 49 20.91 -2.53 3.31
CA VAL A 49 20.86 -1.72 2.09
C VAL A 49 19.40 -1.49 1.71
N VAL A 50 18.94 -0.25 1.78
CA VAL A 50 17.57 0.11 1.37
C VAL A 50 17.60 0.64 -0.06
N VAL A 51 16.83 0.03 -0.95
CA VAL A 51 16.78 0.39 -2.37
C VAL A 51 15.47 1.09 -2.69
N GLY A 52 15.55 2.37 -3.02
CA GLY A 52 14.42 3.23 -3.35
C GLY A 52 14.69 4.69 -3.00
N PRO A 53 13.69 5.58 -3.11
CA PRO A 53 13.80 6.95 -2.61
C PRO A 53 14.10 6.98 -1.12
N GLU A 54 15.02 7.85 -0.70
CA GLU A 54 15.33 8.07 0.72
C GLU A 54 14.11 8.60 1.47
N ARG A 55 13.95 8.13 2.70
CA ARG A 55 12.80 8.41 3.57
C ARG A 55 13.23 8.57 5.02
N PRO A 56 12.44 9.26 5.86
CA PRO A 56 12.68 9.28 7.30
C PRO A 56 12.75 7.87 7.88
N LEU A 57 13.88 7.53 8.50
CA LEU A 57 14.14 6.24 9.10
C LEU A 57 14.95 6.46 10.38
N ARG A 58 14.54 5.82 11.48
CA ARG A 58 15.20 5.93 12.79
C ARG A 58 16.26 4.84 13.01
N ALA A 59 16.60 4.10 11.95
CA ALA A 59 17.45 2.92 12.02
C ALA A 59 18.77 3.18 12.72
N HIS A 60 19.08 2.27 13.65
CA HIS A 60 20.36 2.20 14.33
C HIS A 60 20.80 0.74 14.43
N PRO A 61 21.92 0.32 13.80
CA PRO A 61 22.85 1.11 13.00
C PRO A 61 22.26 1.78 11.74
N PRO A 62 22.92 2.79 11.14
CA PRO A 62 22.44 3.44 9.92
C PRO A 62 22.39 2.48 8.72
N VAL A 63 21.42 2.70 7.83
CA VAL A 63 21.28 1.96 6.56
C VAL A 63 22.08 2.60 5.42
N ILE A 64 22.33 1.82 4.38
CA ILE A 64 22.91 2.29 3.12
C ILE A 64 21.78 2.48 2.10
N TRP A 65 21.60 3.71 1.61
CA TRP A 65 20.63 3.97 0.56
C TRP A 65 21.20 3.71 -0.84
N ARG A 66 20.37 3.09 -1.68
CA ARG A 66 20.61 2.85 -3.11
C ARG A 66 19.35 3.12 -3.90
N ARG A 67 19.49 3.23 -5.21
CA ARG A 67 18.36 3.40 -6.13
C ARG A 67 18.67 2.73 -7.45
N GLU A 68 17.73 1.95 -7.94
CA GLU A 68 17.79 1.36 -9.27
C GLU A 68 17.77 2.43 -10.37
N ARG A 69 18.41 2.12 -11.49
CA ARG A 69 18.44 2.97 -12.68
C ARG A 69 18.01 2.15 -13.91
N PRO A 70 16.97 2.59 -14.65
CA PRO A 70 16.12 3.76 -14.37
C PRO A 70 15.30 3.58 -13.08
N ALA A 71 14.85 4.69 -12.48
CA ALA A 71 14.01 4.60 -11.29
C ALA A 71 12.70 3.86 -11.61
N PHE A 72 12.22 3.04 -10.68
CA PHE A 72 11.03 2.21 -10.86
C PHE A 72 11.16 1.12 -11.94
N ALA A 73 12.38 0.66 -12.24
CA ALA A 73 12.68 -0.44 -13.16
C ALA A 73 12.29 -1.84 -12.63
N GLY A 74 11.54 -1.89 -11.53
CA GLY A 74 11.09 -3.13 -10.91
C GLY A 74 12.05 -3.74 -9.87
N PRO A 75 11.58 -4.77 -9.15
CA PRO A 75 12.30 -5.36 -8.02
C PRO A 75 13.61 -6.06 -8.41
N ALA A 76 13.71 -6.66 -9.61
CA ALA A 76 14.95 -7.28 -10.05
C ALA A 76 16.09 -6.26 -10.26
N ALA A 77 15.76 -5.11 -10.86
CA ALA A 77 16.69 -3.98 -10.96
C ALA A 77 17.07 -3.40 -9.59
N ALA A 78 16.12 -3.38 -8.64
CA ALA A 78 16.39 -2.96 -7.26
C ALA A 78 17.32 -3.93 -6.53
N ILE A 79 17.16 -5.25 -6.70
CA ILE A 79 18.09 -6.26 -6.17
C ILE A 79 19.50 -6.02 -6.73
N SER A 80 19.63 -5.80 -8.04
CA SER A 80 20.92 -5.50 -8.66
C SER A 80 21.56 -4.22 -8.10
N ALA A 81 20.79 -3.16 -7.86
CA ALA A 81 21.30 -1.94 -7.26
C ALA A 81 21.74 -2.12 -5.78
N GLY A 82 21.18 -3.10 -5.08
CA GLY A 82 21.50 -3.42 -3.69
C GLY A 82 22.69 -4.38 -3.54
N VAL A 83 22.81 -5.38 -4.43
CA VAL A 83 23.77 -6.49 -4.27
C VAL A 83 25.24 -6.06 -4.32
N ASP A 84 25.54 -4.93 -4.95
CA ASP A 84 26.88 -4.35 -5.00
C ASP A 84 27.32 -3.71 -3.67
N ALA A 85 26.38 -3.45 -2.75
CA ALA A 85 26.64 -2.78 -1.47
C ALA A 85 26.75 -3.75 -0.28
N VAL A 86 26.34 -5.01 -0.45
CA VAL A 86 26.48 -6.07 0.55
C VAL A 86 27.83 -6.78 0.42
N GLY A 87 28.33 -7.34 1.50
CA GLY A 87 29.62 -8.03 1.56
C GLY A 87 29.63 -9.32 2.39
N ALA A 88 28.54 -9.61 3.11
CA ALA A 88 28.36 -10.84 3.85
C ALA A 88 28.24 -12.08 2.94
N GLU A 89 28.47 -13.27 3.52
CA GLU A 89 28.33 -14.57 2.84
C GLU A 89 26.89 -14.81 2.36
N GLU A 90 25.92 -14.36 3.15
CA GLU A 90 24.50 -14.48 2.84
C GLU A 90 23.79 -13.13 2.96
N VAL A 91 22.67 -13.00 2.25
CA VAL A 91 21.85 -11.81 2.23
C VAL A 91 20.37 -12.16 2.32
N VAL A 92 19.62 -11.48 3.19
CA VAL A 92 18.15 -11.51 3.16
C VAL A 92 17.63 -10.41 2.24
N VAL A 93 16.74 -10.76 1.32
CA VAL A 93 16.04 -9.82 0.45
C VAL A 93 14.60 -9.70 0.95
N LEU A 94 14.22 -8.48 1.33
CA LEU A 94 12.93 -8.19 1.98
C LEU A 94 12.18 -7.09 1.23
N ALA A 95 10.91 -7.32 0.94
CA ALA A 95 9.99 -6.26 0.52
C ALA A 95 9.64 -5.37 1.72
N CYS A 96 9.44 -4.07 1.48
CA CYS A 96 9.16 -3.10 2.54
C CYS A 96 7.75 -3.21 3.16
N ASP A 97 6.89 -4.07 2.60
CA ASP A 97 5.46 -4.17 2.86
C ASP A 97 5.04 -5.47 3.54
N LEU A 98 6.00 -6.29 3.97
CA LEU A 98 5.74 -7.47 4.79
C LEU A 98 4.97 -7.09 6.05
N ARG A 99 3.86 -7.77 6.31
CA ARG A 99 3.03 -7.57 7.51
C ARG A 99 3.78 -7.99 8.78
N HIS A 100 4.48 -9.13 8.71
CA HIS A 100 5.18 -9.77 9.83
C HIS A 100 6.66 -10.01 9.52
N PRO A 101 7.48 -8.97 9.29
CA PRO A 101 8.84 -9.14 8.76
C PRO A 101 9.77 -9.93 9.68
N ARG A 102 9.59 -9.85 11.00
CA ARG A 102 10.35 -10.69 11.95
C ARG A 102 10.05 -12.18 11.80
N ALA A 103 8.77 -12.51 11.61
CA ALA A 103 8.34 -13.88 11.41
C ALA A 103 8.81 -14.42 10.05
N ALA A 104 8.77 -13.59 9.01
CA ALA A 104 9.32 -13.89 7.70
C ALA A 104 10.80 -14.27 7.80
N VAL A 105 11.63 -13.39 8.39
CA VAL A 105 13.08 -13.60 8.49
C VAL A 105 13.43 -14.80 9.38
N ALA A 106 12.74 -14.97 10.51
CA ALA A 106 12.96 -16.10 11.42
C ALA A 106 12.70 -17.46 10.76
N ALA A 107 11.82 -17.52 9.76
CA ALA A 107 11.48 -18.76 9.06
C ALA A 107 12.54 -19.23 8.04
N LEU A 108 13.51 -18.38 7.67
CA LEU A 108 14.45 -18.67 6.58
C LEU A 108 15.63 -19.56 6.96
N GLY A 109 16.01 -19.63 8.25
CA GLY A 109 17.23 -20.35 8.64
C GLY A 109 18.48 -19.84 7.91
N ALA A 110 19.56 -20.61 7.92
CA ALA A 110 20.75 -20.38 7.08
C ALA A 110 20.63 -21.13 5.75
N VAL A 111 21.33 -20.70 4.71
CA VAL A 111 21.27 -21.40 3.42
C VAL A 111 22.07 -22.71 3.49
N PRO A 112 21.47 -23.87 3.17
CA PRO A 112 22.19 -25.14 3.13
C PRO A 112 23.40 -25.12 2.19
N GLU A 113 24.42 -25.94 2.47
CA GLU A 113 25.66 -26.01 1.68
C GLU A 113 25.44 -26.32 0.19
N ASP A 114 24.41 -27.11 -0.11
CA ASP A 114 24.02 -27.55 -1.45
C ASP A 114 22.93 -26.69 -2.11
N ALA A 115 22.60 -25.53 -1.51
CA ALA A 115 21.58 -24.62 -2.01
C ALA A 115 22.13 -23.20 -2.23
N ASP A 116 21.51 -22.48 -3.15
CA ASP A 116 21.74 -21.07 -3.44
C ASP A 116 20.85 -20.15 -2.60
N ALA A 117 19.68 -20.64 -2.19
CA ALA A 117 18.71 -19.83 -1.45
C ALA A 117 17.76 -20.66 -0.57
N VAL A 118 17.18 -20.00 0.42
CA VAL A 118 15.97 -20.41 1.13
C VAL A 118 14.84 -19.47 0.74
N VAL A 119 13.82 -20.00 0.08
CA VAL A 119 12.70 -19.25 -0.49
C VAL A 119 11.40 -19.86 0.00
N PRO A 120 10.69 -19.23 0.94
CA PRO A 120 9.49 -19.82 1.50
C PRO A 120 8.39 -19.90 0.44
N ILE A 121 7.55 -20.92 0.57
CA ILE A 121 6.36 -21.10 -0.26
C ILE A 121 5.11 -20.79 0.58
N ASP A 122 4.22 -19.97 0.03
CA ASP A 122 2.94 -19.65 0.65
C ASP A 122 1.91 -20.80 0.51
N ASP A 123 0.71 -20.64 1.08
CA ASP A 123 -0.37 -21.64 0.98
C ASP A 123 -0.85 -21.89 -0.46
N ALA A 124 -0.75 -20.88 -1.33
CA ALA A 124 -1.07 -20.97 -2.75
C ALA A 124 0.04 -21.65 -3.57
N GLY A 125 1.15 -22.06 -2.95
CA GLY A 125 2.25 -22.72 -3.63
C GLY A 125 3.19 -21.76 -4.37
N ARG A 126 3.13 -20.46 -4.09
CA ARG A 126 3.99 -19.44 -4.71
C ARG A 126 5.24 -19.20 -3.88
N GLU A 127 6.36 -19.08 -4.58
CA GLU A 127 7.65 -18.72 -4.01
C GLU A 127 7.71 -17.23 -3.64
N GLN A 128 8.15 -16.96 -2.43
CA GLN A 128 8.24 -15.62 -1.87
C GLN A 128 9.67 -15.08 -2.00
N TRP A 129 10.03 -14.71 -3.24
CA TRP A 129 11.38 -14.25 -3.61
C TRP A 129 11.82 -12.96 -2.89
N LEU A 130 10.88 -12.17 -2.38
CA LEU A 130 11.15 -10.92 -1.66
C LEU A 130 10.94 -11.07 -0.15
N ALA A 131 10.94 -12.31 0.33
CA ALA A 131 11.02 -12.67 1.74
C ALA A 131 11.93 -13.89 1.86
N ALA A 132 13.15 -13.80 1.34
CA ALA A 132 14.03 -14.94 1.11
C ALA A 132 15.49 -14.64 1.48
N ARG A 133 16.27 -15.71 1.71
CA ARG A 133 17.69 -15.64 2.06
C ARG A 133 18.52 -16.29 0.96
N TYR A 134 19.60 -15.65 0.55
CA TYR A 134 20.42 -16.07 -0.58
C TYR A 134 21.88 -16.17 -0.19
N ARG A 135 22.62 -17.08 -0.83
CA ARG A 135 24.07 -16.94 -0.94
C ARG A 135 24.36 -15.69 -1.76
N THR A 136 25.18 -14.79 -1.21
CA THR A 136 25.46 -13.50 -1.85
C THR A 136 26.09 -13.69 -3.23
N ASP A 137 26.99 -14.66 -3.39
CA ASP A 137 27.65 -14.91 -4.67
C ASP A 137 26.69 -15.49 -5.72
N ALA A 138 25.78 -16.40 -5.34
CA ALA A 138 24.75 -16.91 -6.24
C ALA A 138 23.81 -15.80 -6.71
N LEU A 139 23.46 -14.87 -5.81
CA LEU A 139 22.63 -13.70 -6.14
C LEU A 139 23.33 -12.74 -7.13
N ARG A 140 24.63 -12.46 -6.90
CA ARG A 140 25.45 -11.66 -7.82
C ARG A 140 25.57 -12.32 -9.19
N ASP A 141 25.77 -13.63 -9.21
CA ASP A 141 25.90 -14.39 -10.45
C ASP A 141 24.59 -14.39 -11.24
N ALA A 142 23.44 -14.56 -10.58
CA ALA A 142 22.14 -14.45 -11.22
C ALA A 142 21.90 -13.06 -11.84
N VAL A 143 22.23 -11.99 -11.11
CA VAL A 143 22.15 -10.60 -11.62
C VAL A 143 23.04 -10.43 -12.86
N ARG A 144 24.29 -10.92 -12.80
CA ARG A 144 25.26 -10.82 -13.90
C ARG A 144 24.82 -11.60 -15.14
N VAL A 145 24.34 -12.84 -14.97
CA VAL A 145 23.92 -13.71 -16.07
C VAL A 145 22.66 -13.17 -16.74
N ARG A 146 21.74 -12.60 -15.97
CA ARG A 146 20.47 -12.09 -16.52
C ARG A 146 20.66 -10.87 -17.42
N GLY A 147 21.66 -10.03 -17.15
CA GLY A 147 21.99 -8.85 -17.97
C GLY A 147 21.03 -7.68 -17.70
N ASP A 148 20.26 -7.26 -18.72
CA ASP A 148 19.26 -6.20 -18.54
C ASP A 148 18.13 -6.67 -17.61
N LEU A 149 17.90 -5.88 -16.57
CA LEU A 149 16.95 -6.15 -15.50
C LEU A 149 15.77 -5.18 -15.47
N THR A 150 15.70 -4.26 -16.44
CA THR A 150 14.58 -3.32 -16.56
C THR A 150 13.27 -4.10 -16.75
N ASP A 151 12.34 -3.92 -15.82
CA ASP A 151 11.03 -4.59 -15.77
C ASP A 151 11.10 -6.13 -15.73
N ALA A 152 12.26 -6.69 -15.39
CA ALA A 152 12.42 -8.13 -15.24
C ALA A 152 11.71 -8.63 -13.97
N SER A 153 11.01 -9.76 -14.08
CA SER A 153 10.42 -10.42 -12.90
C SER A 153 11.50 -11.08 -12.05
N VAL A 154 11.34 -11.05 -10.72
CA VAL A 154 12.29 -11.69 -9.79
C VAL A 154 12.32 -13.20 -10.00
N GLY A 155 11.18 -13.84 -10.23
CA GLY A 155 11.14 -15.27 -10.55
C GLY A 155 11.95 -15.61 -11.81
N SER A 156 12.03 -14.72 -12.81
CA SER A 156 12.90 -14.95 -13.95
C SER A 156 14.39 -14.75 -13.65
N LEU A 157 14.73 -13.87 -12.70
CA LEU A 157 16.10 -13.68 -12.21
C LEU A 157 16.58 -14.91 -11.43
N MET A 158 15.70 -15.49 -10.60
CA MET A 158 16.06 -16.60 -9.70
C MET A 158 15.83 -17.99 -10.29
N ARG A 159 15.34 -18.08 -11.54
CA ARG A 159 14.89 -19.32 -12.19
C ARG A 159 15.88 -20.48 -12.14
N THR A 160 17.18 -20.19 -12.15
CA THR A 160 18.25 -21.21 -12.20
C THR A 160 18.87 -21.50 -10.84
N MET A 161 18.39 -20.88 -9.77
CA MET A 161 18.92 -21.11 -8.42
C MET A 161 18.44 -22.44 -7.86
N ALA A 162 19.32 -23.15 -7.16
CA ALA A 162 18.96 -24.27 -6.32
C ALA A 162 18.34 -23.74 -5.01
N CYS A 163 17.01 -23.77 -4.92
CA CYS A 163 16.30 -23.25 -3.75
C CYS A 163 15.80 -24.37 -2.84
N THR A 164 15.95 -24.16 -1.54
CA THR A 164 15.13 -24.87 -0.55
C THR A 164 13.87 -24.08 -0.27
N ALA A 165 12.77 -24.81 -0.11
CA ALA A 165 11.44 -24.23 -0.12
C ALA A 165 10.63 -24.59 1.14
N PRO A 166 10.97 -24.00 2.30
CA PRO A 166 10.22 -24.28 3.52
C PRO A 166 8.77 -23.79 3.36
N ARG A 167 7.83 -24.59 3.84
CA ARG A 167 6.45 -24.13 4.03
C ARG A 167 6.40 -23.29 5.29
N VAL A 168 5.85 -22.09 5.18
CA VAL A 168 5.65 -21.17 6.30
C VAL A 168 4.16 -20.92 6.50
N PRO A 169 3.73 -20.56 7.73
CA PRO A 169 2.37 -20.07 7.92
C PRO A 169 2.08 -18.89 6.97
N PRO A 170 0.90 -18.82 6.33
CA PRO A 170 0.60 -17.79 5.31
C PRO A 170 0.86 -16.37 5.80
N ASP A 171 0.50 -16.11 7.06
CA ASP A 171 0.65 -14.79 7.67
C ASP A 171 2.12 -14.32 7.70
N HIS A 172 3.10 -15.23 7.77
CA HIS A 172 4.52 -14.86 7.91
C HIS A 172 5.06 -14.14 6.69
N VAL A 173 4.49 -14.36 5.51
CA VAL A 173 4.94 -13.82 4.22
C VAL A 173 3.84 -13.02 3.53
N SER A 174 2.83 -12.59 4.29
CA SER A 174 1.76 -11.75 3.78
C SER A 174 2.20 -10.28 3.66
N ASP A 175 1.73 -9.62 2.60
CA ASP A 175 2.02 -8.23 2.31
C ASP A 175 0.85 -7.32 2.73
N VAL A 176 1.14 -6.04 2.93
CA VAL A 176 0.14 -4.99 3.20
C VAL A 176 -0.10 -4.20 1.91
N ASP A 177 -0.83 -4.72 0.93
CA ASP A 177 -0.91 -4.13 -0.42
C ASP A 177 -1.83 -2.93 -0.58
N THR A 178 -2.90 -2.91 0.20
CA THR A 178 -3.96 -1.93 0.12
C THR A 178 -4.15 -1.23 1.45
N ARG A 179 -4.94 -0.14 1.43
CA ARG A 179 -5.38 0.51 2.67
C ARG A 179 -6.31 -0.41 3.48
N GLY A 180 -7.08 -1.27 2.82
CA GLY A 180 -7.88 -2.31 3.47
C GLY A 180 -7.00 -3.25 4.28
N ASP A 181 -5.96 -3.81 3.67
CA ASP A 181 -5.01 -4.70 4.35
C ASP A 181 -4.36 -4.00 5.54
N LEU A 182 -3.96 -2.73 5.36
CA LEU A 182 -3.37 -1.92 6.43
C LEU A 182 -4.36 -1.73 7.59
N HIS A 183 -5.62 -1.41 7.30
CA HIS A 183 -6.65 -1.21 8.32
C HIS A 183 -6.98 -2.52 9.05
N GLU A 184 -7.10 -3.64 8.33
CA GLU A 184 -7.26 -4.98 8.90
C GLU A 184 -6.08 -5.36 9.79
N ALA A 185 -4.88 -4.85 9.50
CA ALA A 185 -3.70 -4.99 10.36
C ALA A 185 -3.73 -4.07 11.60
N GLY A 186 -4.65 -3.10 11.68
CA GLY A 186 -4.64 -2.06 12.71
C GLY A 186 -3.68 -0.89 12.41
N GLY A 187 -3.26 -0.74 11.15
CA GLY A 187 -2.38 0.32 10.69
C GLY A 187 -3.10 1.54 10.08
N ARG A 188 -2.33 2.58 9.75
CA ARG A 188 -2.80 3.85 9.15
C ARG A 188 -1.78 4.43 8.17
N ALA A 189 -2.23 5.16 7.14
CA ALA A 189 -1.32 5.79 6.19
C ALA A 189 -0.50 6.95 6.82
N HIS A 190 0.72 7.19 6.33
CA HIS A 190 1.53 8.33 6.76
C HIS A 190 0.92 9.64 6.25
N GLY A 191 0.77 10.64 7.13
CA GLY A 191 0.06 11.89 6.83
C GLY A 191 -1.26 12.02 7.58
N ALA A 192 -1.81 10.93 8.10
CA ALA A 192 -2.94 10.93 9.03
C ALA A 192 -2.47 11.28 10.46
N ARG A 193 -1.85 12.46 10.66
CA ARG A 193 -1.88 13.08 11.99
C ARG A 193 -3.29 13.61 12.14
N GLY A 194 -4.05 12.99 13.05
CA GLY A 194 -5.44 13.33 13.30
C GLY A 194 -5.63 14.82 13.57
N THR A 195 -6.32 15.47 12.64
CA THR A 195 -7.33 16.46 12.98
C THR A 195 -8.65 15.69 13.06
N GLU A 196 -9.48 16.02 14.04
CA GLU A 196 -10.78 15.40 14.34
C GLU A 196 -11.85 15.59 13.24
N ASP A 197 -11.43 15.82 11.99
CA ASP A 197 -12.25 16.28 10.86
C ASP A 197 -12.41 15.23 9.74
N ASP A 198 -11.73 14.08 9.80
CA ASP A 198 -11.82 13.03 8.78
C ASP A 198 -12.95 12.01 9.09
N MET A 199 -14.16 12.52 9.29
CA MET A 199 -15.40 11.72 9.28
C MET A 199 -15.95 11.48 7.86
N ALA A 200 -15.11 11.52 6.83
CA ALA A 200 -15.50 11.19 5.46
C ALA A 200 -14.46 10.27 4.81
N ASP A 201 -14.73 8.98 4.94
CA ASP A 201 -14.18 7.90 4.13
C ASP A 201 -14.21 8.32 2.65
N SER A 202 -13.06 8.67 2.05
CA SER A 202 -12.99 8.97 0.62
C SER A 202 -12.79 7.67 -0.14
N PRO A 203 -13.78 7.21 -0.94
CA PRO A 203 -13.59 6.07 -1.81
C PRO A 203 -12.52 6.41 -2.86
N THR A 204 -11.75 5.40 -3.27
CA THR A 204 -11.03 5.36 -4.54
C THR A 204 -11.82 6.09 -5.64
N HIS A 205 -11.17 6.97 -6.42
CA HIS A 205 -11.81 7.66 -7.56
C HIS A 205 -12.70 6.69 -8.35
N LEU A 206 -14.01 6.78 -8.14
CA LEU A 206 -15.00 6.03 -8.90
C LEU A 206 -14.99 6.61 -10.31
N THR A 207 -14.86 5.76 -11.32
CA THR A 207 -15.21 6.20 -12.68
C THR A 207 -16.72 6.48 -12.75
N PRO A 208 -17.22 7.27 -13.72
CA PRO A 208 -18.66 7.46 -13.90
C PRO A 208 -19.43 6.11 -14.00
N GLU A 209 -18.82 5.11 -14.62
CA GLU A 209 -19.39 3.76 -14.77
C GLU A 209 -19.42 2.97 -13.44
N ASP A 210 -18.40 3.13 -12.58
CA ASP A 210 -18.39 2.54 -11.23
C ASP A 210 -19.45 3.20 -10.33
N LEU A 211 -19.67 4.50 -10.49
CA LEU A 211 -20.70 5.23 -9.75
C LEU A 211 -22.10 4.78 -10.17
N ASP A 212 -22.36 4.64 -11.47
CA ASP A 212 -23.64 4.14 -11.97
C ASP A 212 -23.92 2.72 -11.48
N THR A 213 -22.89 1.87 -11.46
CA THR A 213 -22.95 0.50 -10.92
C THR A 213 -23.26 0.52 -9.42
N TRP A 214 -22.63 1.41 -8.66
CA TRP A 214 -22.88 1.56 -7.22
C TRP A 214 -24.30 2.06 -6.93
N VAL A 215 -24.78 3.05 -7.69
CA VAL A 215 -26.16 3.54 -7.59
C VAL A 215 -27.16 2.43 -7.90
N ALA A 216 -26.90 1.62 -8.93
CA ALA A 216 -27.74 0.46 -9.25
C ALA A 216 -27.77 -0.55 -8.09
N ALA A 217 -26.63 -0.84 -7.46
CA ALA A 217 -26.56 -1.74 -6.31
C ALA A 217 -27.34 -1.21 -5.09
N MET A 218 -27.28 0.10 -4.81
CA MET A 218 -28.09 0.71 -3.75
C MET A 218 -29.59 0.63 -4.05
N ARG A 219 -29.99 0.89 -5.31
CA ARG A 219 -31.38 0.79 -5.73
C ARG A 219 -31.93 -0.61 -5.53
N ASP A 220 -31.20 -1.63 -5.98
CA ASP A 220 -31.56 -3.04 -5.80
C ASP A 220 -31.68 -3.40 -4.31
N ARG A 221 -30.70 -2.96 -3.50
CA ARG A 221 -30.67 -3.28 -2.07
C ARG A 221 -31.82 -2.68 -1.25
N PHE A 222 -32.31 -1.52 -1.66
CA PHE A 222 -33.33 -0.75 -0.94
C PHE A 222 -34.67 -0.67 -1.67
N ASP A 223 -34.86 -1.42 -2.75
CA ASP A 223 -36.09 -1.48 -3.54
C ASP A 223 -36.55 -0.08 -4.03
N LEU A 224 -35.60 0.67 -4.60
CA LEU A 224 -35.84 2.03 -5.10
C LEU A 224 -36.16 2.02 -6.60
N GLU A 225 -37.12 2.85 -7.01
CA GLU A 225 -37.43 3.08 -8.42
C GLU A 225 -36.21 3.62 -9.19
N SER A 226 -36.16 3.31 -10.49
CA SER A 226 -35.02 3.63 -11.36
C SER A 226 -34.66 5.12 -11.44
N ASP A 227 -35.61 5.99 -11.12
CA ASP A 227 -35.49 7.45 -11.14
C ASP A 227 -35.65 8.09 -9.75
N ALA A 228 -35.69 7.28 -8.69
CA ALA A 228 -35.90 7.74 -7.30
C ALA A 228 -34.73 8.59 -6.78
N VAL A 229 -33.52 8.37 -7.30
CA VAL A 229 -32.31 9.09 -6.86
C VAL A 229 -31.82 9.99 -7.99
N PRO A 230 -31.98 11.33 -7.86
CA PRO A 230 -31.47 12.32 -8.82
C PRO A 230 -29.96 12.52 -8.63
N THR A 231 -29.17 11.54 -9.09
CA THR A 231 -27.71 11.47 -8.84
C THR A 231 -26.96 12.70 -9.34
N ALA A 232 -27.33 13.24 -10.51
CA ALA A 232 -26.67 14.41 -11.09
C ALA A 232 -26.89 15.66 -10.23
N GLU A 233 -28.11 15.87 -9.74
CA GLU A 233 -28.48 16.99 -8.89
C GLU A 233 -27.85 16.88 -7.49
N VAL A 234 -27.81 15.68 -6.91
CA VAL A 234 -27.12 15.42 -5.63
C VAL A 234 -25.62 15.73 -5.73
N LEU A 235 -24.97 15.31 -6.82
CA LEU A 235 -23.56 15.63 -7.06
C LEU A 235 -23.34 17.11 -7.40
N GLY A 236 -24.32 17.77 -8.02
CA GLY A 236 -24.36 19.21 -8.23
C GLY A 236 -24.30 19.95 -6.89
N LEU A 237 -25.26 19.68 -5.99
CA LEU A 237 -25.28 20.29 -4.66
C LEU A 237 -23.99 20.03 -3.87
N ALA A 238 -23.48 18.80 -3.89
CA ALA A 238 -22.22 18.47 -3.22
C ALA A 238 -21.05 19.31 -3.77
N ARG A 239 -21.01 19.54 -5.08
CA ARG A 239 -20.02 20.41 -5.73
C ARG A 239 -20.20 21.84 -5.26
N ASP A 240 -21.40 22.40 -5.33
CA ASP A 240 -21.65 23.81 -5.02
C ASP A 240 -21.28 24.12 -3.56
N ALA A 241 -21.74 23.29 -2.61
CA ALA A 241 -21.41 23.43 -1.19
C ALA A 241 -19.89 23.31 -0.91
N ALA A 242 -19.19 22.40 -1.62
CA ALA A 242 -17.73 22.28 -1.48
C ALA A 242 -16.97 23.50 -1.99
N HIS A 243 -17.48 24.16 -3.04
CA HIS A 243 -16.83 25.33 -3.65
C HIS A 243 -17.15 26.61 -2.91
N ALA A 244 -18.40 26.82 -2.51
CA ALA A 244 -18.84 28.07 -1.90
C ALA A 244 -18.51 28.16 -0.40
N ILE A 245 -18.54 27.04 0.32
CA ILE A 245 -18.36 27.02 1.80
C ILE A 245 -17.02 26.38 2.17
N ALA A 246 -16.95 25.05 2.12
CA ALA A 246 -15.76 24.26 2.42
C ALA A 246 -15.98 22.79 2.01
N ARG A 247 -14.91 22.03 1.76
CA ARG A 247 -15.02 20.60 1.37
C ARG A 247 -15.89 19.76 2.31
N PRO A 248 -15.84 19.89 3.65
CA PRO A 248 -16.71 19.13 4.55
C PRO A 248 -18.21 19.47 4.43
N ALA A 249 -18.57 20.60 3.82
CA ALA A 249 -19.97 21.00 3.64
C ALA A 249 -20.72 20.12 2.62
N ALA A 250 -20.02 19.45 1.71
CA ALA A 250 -20.62 18.60 0.68
C ALA A 250 -21.48 17.44 1.24
N PRO A 251 -20.95 16.54 2.10
CA PRO A 251 -21.76 15.47 2.68
C PRO A 251 -22.88 16.02 3.59
N LEU A 252 -22.64 17.12 4.31
CA LEU A 252 -23.63 17.74 5.18
C LEU A 252 -24.81 18.31 4.39
N ALA A 253 -24.56 19.05 3.32
CA ALA A 253 -25.60 19.65 2.48
C ALA A 253 -26.48 18.57 1.83
N THR A 254 -25.86 17.51 1.27
CA THR A 254 -26.62 16.40 0.65
C THR A 254 -27.44 15.60 1.67
N PHE A 255 -26.92 15.38 2.89
CA PHE A 255 -27.68 14.75 3.97
C PHE A 255 -28.88 15.60 4.40
N VAL A 256 -28.69 16.91 4.58
CA VAL A 256 -29.77 17.84 4.95
C VAL A 256 -30.82 17.91 3.84
N ALA A 257 -30.43 17.90 2.58
CA ALA A 257 -31.37 17.86 1.45
C ALA A 257 -32.28 16.63 1.52
N GLY A 258 -31.69 15.44 1.74
CA GLY A 258 -32.44 14.21 1.92
C GLY A 258 -33.36 14.24 3.14
N PHE A 259 -32.89 14.82 4.26
CA PHE A 259 -33.68 14.95 5.48
C PHE A 259 -34.88 15.91 5.32
N VAL A 260 -34.69 17.05 4.65
CA VAL A 260 -35.75 18.00 4.35
C VAL A 260 -36.78 17.37 3.41
N ALA A 261 -36.33 16.76 2.32
CA ALA A 261 -37.23 16.08 1.37
C ALA A 261 -38.05 14.98 2.05
N ALA A 262 -37.44 14.20 2.94
CA ALA A 262 -38.14 13.15 3.69
C ALA A 262 -39.23 13.68 4.62
N ARG A 263 -39.10 14.91 5.15
CA ARG A 263 -40.12 15.54 6.00
C ARG A 263 -41.35 16.00 5.20
N GLU A 264 -41.17 16.34 3.94
CA GLU A 264 -42.23 16.85 3.06
C GLU A 264 -42.96 15.75 2.27
N GLY A 265 -42.55 14.49 2.46
CA GLY A 265 -43.20 13.32 1.85
C GLY A 265 -42.27 12.46 1.01
N GLY A 266 -41.04 12.92 0.76
CA GLY A 266 -40.00 12.17 0.07
C GLY A 266 -40.28 11.94 -1.41
N THR A 267 -41.16 12.73 -2.02
CA THR A 267 -41.40 12.65 -3.45
C THR A 267 -40.24 13.23 -4.23
N ARG A 268 -40.17 12.90 -5.53
CA ARG A 268 -39.13 13.44 -6.42
C ARG A 268 -39.16 14.98 -6.50
N ALA A 269 -40.36 15.57 -6.37
CA ALA A 269 -40.50 17.02 -6.33
C ALA A 269 -39.89 17.60 -5.04
N ASP A 270 -40.16 16.98 -3.90
CA ASP A 270 -39.61 17.41 -2.59
C ASP A 270 -38.08 17.32 -2.57
N ILE A 271 -37.52 16.26 -3.18
CA ILE A 271 -36.07 16.10 -3.33
C ILE A 271 -35.48 17.22 -4.20
N ALA A 272 -36.09 17.48 -5.36
CA ALA A 272 -35.61 18.53 -6.27
C ALA A 272 -35.67 19.93 -5.64
N GLU A 273 -36.76 20.22 -4.93
CA GLU A 273 -36.94 21.50 -4.22
C GLU A 273 -35.91 21.67 -3.10
N ALA A 274 -35.68 20.63 -2.30
CA ALA A 274 -34.67 20.67 -1.23
C ALA A 274 -33.24 20.83 -1.77
N LEU A 275 -32.90 20.15 -2.87
CA LEU A 275 -31.58 20.28 -3.50
C LEU A 275 -31.36 21.69 -4.06
N ALA A 276 -32.36 22.25 -4.74
CA ALA A 276 -32.28 23.61 -5.29
C ALA A 276 -32.13 24.67 -4.19
N ALA A 277 -32.97 24.61 -3.16
CA ALA A 277 -32.94 25.57 -2.05
C ALA A 277 -31.59 25.56 -1.30
N LEU A 278 -30.95 24.40 -1.15
CA LEU A 278 -29.65 24.29 -0.49
C LEU A 278 -28.48 24.69 -1.39
N SER A 279 -28.61 24.55 -2.71
CA SER A 279 -27.62 25.05 -3.68
C SER A 279 -27.65 26.58 -3.70
N GLU A 280 -28.84 27.20 -3.77
CA GLU A 280 -29.01 28.66 -3.63
C GLU A 280 -28.45 29.17 -2.30
N LEU A 281 -28.74 28.49 -1.18
CA LEU A 281 -28.21 28.86 0.13
C LEU A 281 -26.67 28.79 0.19
N ALA A 282 -26.07 27.82 -0.51
CA ALA A 282 -24.61 27.71 -0.57
C ALA A 282 -24.00 28.84 -1.41
N ASP A 283 -24.61 29.20 -2.53
CA ASP A 283 -24.15 30.28 -3.41
C ASP A 283 -24.24 31.66 -2.73
N ASP A 284 -25.28 31.89 -1.93
CA ASP A 284 -25.50 33.15 -1.19
C ASP A 284 -24.68 33.24 0.11
N TRP A 285 -23.81 32.26 0.39
CA TRP A 285 -23.03 32.22 1.63
C TRP A 285 -21.86 33.22 1.63
N GLU A 286 -22.12 34.44 2.10
CA GLU A 286 -21.08 35.39 2.49
C GLU A 286 -20.64 35.09 3.93
N GLY A 287 -19.56 34.31 4.07
CA GLY A 287 -19.03 33.92 5.38
C GLY A 287 -18.91 35.11 6.33
N GLN A 288 -19.45 34.98 7.55
CA GLN A 288 -19.29 36.01 8.57
C GLN A 288 -17.81 36.07 8.98
N ASP A 289 -17.15 37.20 8.68
CA ASP A 289 -15.80 37.57 9.12
C ASP A 289 -15.63 37.46 10.66
#